data_AF-A0A9E4LUX8-F1
#
_entry.id   AF-A0A9E4LUX8-F1
#
_cell.length_a   1.000
_cell.length_b   1.000
_cell.length_c   1.000
_cell.angle_alpha   90.00
_cell.angle_beta   90.00
_cell.angle_gamma   90.00
#
_symmetry.space_group_name_H-M   'P 1'
#
loop_
_entity.id
_entity.type
_entity.pdbx_description
1 polymer ?
#
loop_
_entity_poly.entity_id
_entity_poly.type
_entity_poly.pdbx_seq_one_letter_code
_entity_poly.pdbx_strand_id
1 'polypeptide(L)'
;MSSEIPQDGLVLVVRENCPTCRLIAPVAADLEARGAMAAIYAQDNPDFPGGLQVRDDRHLEVSFRLAIAIVPTLIHFQGGVETARVIGWSRQEWSNLAALDDLGPGLPDERPGCGSLSEEPGWAEELQARHGETGLDAATVTLQFPEDPFEIMDVRGWSDGLPVVPPTPARVLAMLRECTLAHDHVLGSIPPAGVELTVEKAAINAVMAGCRPAYFPVVLAALDAALDPDFAWQGLLSTTMGAGVAVIVNGPVVRRIGLNSGFNVLGHGNRANATIARALVLIAMNVGGARPGGTDRSTQGHPGKHGLCFAEDESDPAWQTLAVSRGIEEGRSAVTVFGFCGTSIMNDETARTAEDLVVSLARSLEAMCQIRSSRRGGGILLVIAGEFWRIFRESGWNRARIETALHDATAGPGGKTPMFGPGDLLVTHAGSHAGLFSTIIQGWGSGPAGSQPVTREVET
;
A
#
# COMPACT_ATOMS: atom_id res chain seq x y z
N MET A 1 -20.89 -6.69 -30.08
CA MET A 1 -22.29 -7.15 -30.08
C MET A 1 -22.76 -7.03 -28.64
N SER A 2 -23.92 -6.40 -28.41
CA SER A 2 -24.47 -6.17 -27.07
C SER A 2 -24.60 -7.48 -26.31
N SER A 3 -24.02 -7.56 -25.12
CA SER A 3 -24.17 -8.62 -24.10
C SER A 3 -25.55 -8.55 -23.46
N GLU A 4 -26.60 -8.61 -24.29
CA GLU A 4 -27.97 -8.35 -23.85
C GLU A 4 -28.54 -9.58 -23.14
N ILE A 5 -28.79 -9.45 -21.83
CA ILE A 5 -29.45 -10.45 -21.00
C ILE A 5 -30.94 -10.50 -21.41
N PRO A 6 -31.51 -11.68 -21.72
CA PRO A 6 -32.92 -11.80 -22.09
C PRO A 6 -33.88 -11.26 -21.02
N GLN A 7 -35.01 -10.67 -21.44
CA GLN A 7 -36.05 -10.21 -20.51
C GLN A 7 -36.88 -11.35 -19.92
N ASP A 8 -37.07 -12.43 -20.66
CA ASP A 8 -37.91 -13.56 -20.27
C ASP A 8 -37.21 -14.90 -20.60
N GLY A 9 -37.49 -15.92 -19.80
CA GLY A 9 -37.06 -17.31 -20.02
C GLY A 9 -35.81 -17.71 -19.25
N LEU A 10 -35.30 -18.91 -19.54
CA LEU A 10 -34.14 -19.47 -18.84
C LEU A 10 -32.82 -18.98 -19.43
N VAL A 11 -31.92 -18.56 -18.56
CA VAL A 11 -30.54 -18.19 -18.87
C VAL A 11 -29.59 -19.14 -18.16
N LEU A 12 -28.71 -19.77 -18.90
CA LEU A 12 -27.72 -20.71 -18.38
C LEU A 12 -26.31 -20.13 -18.54
N VAL A 13 -25.54 -20.05 -17.45
CA VAL A 13 -24.12 -19.68 -17.48
C VAL A 13 -23.25 -20.90 -17.20
N VAL A 14 -22.30 -21.19 -18.08
CA VAL A 14 -21.45 -22.40 -18.06
C VAL A 14 -19.99 -22.09 -18.32
N ARG A 15 -19.13 -23.08 -18.06
CA ARG A 15 -17.75 -23.11 -18.54
C ARG A 15 -17.34 -24.55 -18.88
N GLU A 16 -16.62 -24.75 -19.97
CA GLU A 16 -16.20 -26.06 -20.45
C GLU A 16 -15.33 -26.80 -19.42
N ASN A 17 -14.45 -26.11 -18.70
CA ASN A 17 -13.58 -26.73 -17.70
C ASN A 17 -14.29 -27.18 -16.41
N CYS A 18 -15.60 -26.95 -16.27
CA CYS A 18 -16.39 -27.47 -15.15
C CYS A 18 -16.93 -28.88 -15.47
N PRO A 19 -16.60 -29.93 -14.68
CA PRO A 19 -17.12 -31.28 -14.89
C PRO A 19 -18.66 -31.34 -14.85
N THR A 20 -19.29 -30.54 -14.00
CA THR A 20 -20.75 -30.47 -13.89
C THR A 20 -21.37 -29.80 -15.13
N CYS A 21 -20.75 -28.76 -15.69
CA CYS A 21 -21.20 -28.18 -16.96
C CYS A 21 -21.14 -29.20 -18.11
N ARG A 22 -20.06 -30.00 -18.19
CA ARG A 22 -19.94 -31.08 -19.18
C ARG A 22 -21.01 -32.15 -19.01
N LEU A 23 -21.31 -32.52 -17.75
CA LEU A 23 -22.34 -33.51 -17.42
C LEU A 23 -23.74 -33.05 -17.87
N ILE A 24 -24.06 -31.77 -17.71
CA ILE A 24 -25.40 -31.21 -18.04
C ILE A 24 -25.53 -30.74 -19.49
N ALA A 25 -24.50 -30.88 -20.33
CA ALA A 25 -24.57 -30.50 -21.74
C ALA A 25 -25.77 -31.12 -22.49
N PRO A 26 -26.13 -32.41 -22.30
CA PRO A 26 -27.33 -32.98 -22.90
C PRO A 26 -28.63 -32.36 -22.37
N VAL A 27 -28.66 -31.91 -21.12
CA VAL A 27 -29.83 -31.24 -20.51
C VAL A 27 -30.00 -29.84 -21.09
N ALA A 28 -28.90 -29.11 -21.27
CA ALA A 28 -28.92 -27.82 -21.95
C ALA A 28 -29.46 -27.94 -23.39
N ALA A 29 -29.05 -28.99 -24.11
CA ALA A 29 -29.55 -29.29 -25.45
C ALA A 29 -31.06 -29.60 -25.46
N ASP A 30 -31.54 -30.38 -24.49
CA ASP A 30 -32.97 -30.71 -24.36
C ASP A 30 -33.81 -29.45 -24.04
N LEU A 31 -33.33 -28.59 -23.14
CA LEU A 31 -33.99 -27.31 -22.80
C LEU A 31 -34.04 -26.35 -24.01
N GLU A 32 -32.98 -26.27 -24.81
CA GLU A 32 -32.96 -25.47 -26.03
C GLU A 32 -33.91 -26.05 -27.09
N ALA A 33 -33.89 -27.38 -27.30
CA ALA A 33 -34.77 -28.06 -28.25
C ALA A 33 -36.26 -27.91 -27.91
N ARG A 34 -36.61 -27.86 -26.62
CA ARG A 34 -37.98 -27.61 -26.12
C ARG A 34 -38.37 -26.13 -26.13
N GLY A 35 -37.45 -25.23 -26.50
CA GLY A 35 -37.68 -23.79 -26.53
C GLY A 35 -37.77 -23.13 -25.13
N ALA A 36 -37.32 -23.82 -24.07
CA ALA A 36 -37.33 -23.29 -22.71
C ALA A 36 -36.11 -22.40 -22.42
N MET A 37 -35.02 -22.58 -23.17
CA MET A 37 -33.77 -21.82 -23.02
C MET A 37 -33.80 -20.52 -23.85
N ALA A 38 -33.66 -19.37 -23.18
CA ALA A 38 -33.58 -18.06 -23.83
C ALA A 38 -32.13 -17.70 -24.22
N ALA A 39 -31.14 -18.09 -23.40
CA ALA A 39 -29.73 -17.89 -23.70
C ALA A 39 -28.82 -18.84 -22.92
N ILE A 40 -27.70 -19.22 -23.54
CA ILE A 40 -26.59 -19.91 -22.88
C ILE A 40 -25.35 -19.02 -23.03
N TYR A 41 -24.64 -18.75 -21.94
CA TYR A 41 -23.39 -17.98 -21.92
C TYR A 41 -22.23 -18.85 -21.45
N ALA A 42 -21.10 -18.78 -22.16
CA ALA A 42 -19.90 -19.53 -21.82
C ALA A 42 -18.73 -18.62 -21.43
N GLN A 43 -18.14 -18.90 -20.26
CA GLN A 43 -17.06 -18.10 -19.67
C GLN A 43 -15.67 -18.35 -20.31
N ASP A 44 -15.43 -19.52 -20.89
CA ASP A 44 -14.12 -19.95 -21.38
C ASP A 44 -14.11 -20.32 -22.86
N ASN A 45 -15.09 -21.09 -23.33
CA ASN A 45 -15.19 -21.54 -24.71
C ASN A 45 -16.59 -21.26 -25.30
N PRO A 46 -16.72 -20.32 -26.26
CA PRO A 46 -18.01 -20.02 -26.89
C PRO A 46 -18.56 -21.16 -27.76
N ASP A 47 -17.75 -22.17 -28.10
CA ASP A 47 -18.20 -23.36 -28.82
C ASP A 47 -18.75 -24.46 -27.89
N PHE A 48 -18.78 -24.22 -26.58
CA PHE A 48 -19.29 -25.15 -25.57
C PHE A 48 -20.59 -24.65 -24.91
N PRO A 49 -21.65 -25.47 -24.78
CA PRO A 49 -21.76 -26.85 -25.26
C PRO A 49 -21.94 -26.93 -26.78
N GLY A 50 -21.25 -27.88 -27.41
CA GLY A 50 -21.23 -27.99 -28.87
C GLY A 50 -22.61 -28.24 -29.48
N GLY A 51 -22.92 -27.54 -30.57
CA GLY A 51 -24.17 -27.67 -31.30
C GLY A 51 -25.34 -26.82 -30.79
N LEU A 52 -25.13 -26.01 -29.75
CA LEU A 52 -26.12 -25.10 -29.18
C LEU A 52 -25.86 -23.63 -29.57
N GLN A 53 -26.84 -22.75 -29.39
CA GLN A 53 -26.69 -21.31 -29.61
C GLN A 53 -26.08 -20.63 -28.38
N VAL A 54 -24.76 -20.79 -28.22
CA VAL A 54 -24.00 -20.23 -27.11
C VAL A 54 -23.51 -18.82 -27.41
N ARG A 55 -23.64 -17.93 -26.43
CA ARG A 55 -23.14 -16.56 -26.47
C ARG A 55 -21.79 -16.47 -25.74
N ASP A 56 -20.87 -15.73 -26.33
CA ASP A 56 -19.52 -15.52 -25.80
C ASP A 56 -19.55 -14.60 -24.56
N ASP A 57 -19.06 -15.11 -23.43
CA ASP A 57 -18.85 -14.35 -22.19
C ASP A 57 -17.41 -14.49 -21.68
N ARG A 58 -16.42 -14.62 -22.58
CA ARG A 58 -14.99 -14.65 -22.19
C ARG A 58 -14.49 -13.34 -21.59
N HIS A 59 -15.19 -12.25 -21.83
CA HIS A 59 -14.97 -10.96 -21.17
C HIS A 59 -15.70 -10.84 -19.82
N LEU A 60 -16.48 -11.85 -19.43
CA LEU A 60 -17.18 -12.02 -18.16
C LEU A 60 -18.15 -10.88 -17.81
N GLU A 61 -18.63 -10.13 -18.81
CA GLU A 61 -19.55 -9.02 -18.59
C GLU A 61 -20.91 -9.54 -18.09
N VAL A 62 -21.43 -10.60 -18.69
CA VAL A 62 -22.72 -11.18 -18.31
C VAL A 62 -22.59 -11.86 -16.96
N SER A 63 -21.52 -12.62 -16.75
CA SER A 63 -21.22 -13.25 -15.47
C SER A 63 -21.12 -12.23 -14.33
N PHE A 64 -20.46 -11.08 -14.57
CA PHE A 64 -20.37 -9.98 -13.62
C PHE A 64 -21.73 -9.36 -13.32
N ARG A 65 -22.49 -8.97 -14.35
CA ARG A 65 -23.81 -8.33 -14.20
C ARG A 65 -24.83 -9.22 -13.49
N LEU A 66 -24.74 -10.53 -13.67
CA LEU A 66 -25.61 -11.52 -13.03
C LEU A 66 -25.11 -12.01 -11.66
N ALA A 67 -23.94 -11.52 -11.21
CA ALA A 67 -23.28 -11.97 -9.99
C ALA A 67 -23.14 -13.50 -9.91
N ILE A 68 -22.58 -14.11 -10.96
CA ILE A 68 -22.42 -15.56 -11.07
C ILE A 68 -21.25 -16.02 -10.22
N ALA A 69 -21.54 -16.52 -9.01
CA ALA A 69 -20.50 -17.05 -8.13
C ALA A 69 -19.98 -18.44 -8.57
N ILE A 70 -20.86 -19.28 -9.12
CA ILE A 70 -20.62 -20.70 -9.40
C ILE A 70 -21.26 -21.06 -10.74
N VAL A 71 -20.67 -22.01 -11.48
CA VAL A 71 -21.22 -22.58 -12.72
C VAL A 71 -21.34 -24.11 -12.63
N PRO A 72 -22.36 -24.74 -13.25
CA PRO A 72 -23.44 -24.08 -13.99
C PRO A 72 -24.37 -23.31 -13.05
N THR A 73 -24.93 -22.19 -13.51
CA THR A 73 -26.03 -21.49 -12.83
C THR A 73 -27.14 -21.29 -13.85
N LEU A 74 -28.35 -21.74 -13.50
CA LEU A 74 -29.56 -21.58 -14.29
C LEU A 74 -30.43 -20.51 -13.62
N ILE A 75 -30.86 -19.52 -14.38
CA ILE A 75 -31.62 -18.36 -13.90
C ILE A 75 -32.89 -18.25 -14.72
N HIS A 76 -34.02 -17.98 -14.07
CA HIS A 76 -35.26 -17.65 -14.76
C HIS A 76 -35.53 -16.15 -14.68
N PHE A 77 -35.78 -15.54 -15.84
CA PHE A 77 -36.16 -14.14 -15.96
C PHE A 77 -37.63 -14.00 -16.36
N GLN A 78 -38.28 -12.96 -15.82
CA GLN A 78 -39.59 -12.51 -16.27
C GLN A 78 -39.64 -10.98 -16.24
N GLY A 79 -39.92 -10.34 -17.37
CA GLY A 79 -39.95 -8.88 -17.50
C GLY A 79 -38.63 -8.20 -17.10
N GLY A 80 -37.49 -8.86 -17.34
CA GLY A 80 -36.15 -8.39 -16.98
C GLY A 80 -35.78 -8.55 -15.51
N VAL A 81 -36.67 -9.14 -14.69
CA VAL A 81 -36.42 -9.42 -13.27
C VAL A 81 -36.08 -10.89 -13.10
N GLU A 82 -35.00 -11.16 -12.37
CA GLU A 82 -34.68 -12.52 -11.94
C GLU A 82 -35.74 -13.00 -10.93
N THR A 83 -36.44 -14.08 -11.24
CA THR A 83 -37.47 -14.65 -10.36
C THR A 83 -36.96 -15.83 -9.54
N ALA A 84 -35.96 -16.56 -10.04
CA ALA A 84 -35.34 -17.69 -9.35
C ALA A 84 -33.99 -18.05 -10.00
N ARG A 85 -33.08 -18.62 -9.20
CA ARG A 85 -31.80 -19.18 -9.64
C ARG A 85 -31.55 -20.54 -9.01
N VAL A 86 -30.85 -21.41 -9.74
CA VAL A 86 -30.35 -22.70 -9.25
C VAL A 86 -28.86 -22.79 -9.55
N ILE A 87 -28.07 -23.15 -8.55
CA ILE A 87 -26.61 -23.23 -8.62
C ILE A 87 -26.18 -24.70 -8.65
N GLY A 88 -25.28 -25.04 -9.57
CA GLY A 88 -24.91 -26.42 -9.84
C GLY A 88 -26.03 -27.17 -10.56
N TRP A 89 -26.01 -28.48 -10.43
CA TRP A 89 -27.03 -29.36 -11.00
C TRP A 89 -27.86 -29.97 -9.88
N SER A 90 -29.18 -29.78 -9.94
CA SER A 90 -30.16 -30.55 -9.19
C SER A 90 -31.32 -30.83 -10.14
N ARG A 91 -31.59 -32.12 -10.42
CA ARG A 91 -32.65 -32.50 -11.35
C ARG A 91 -33.99 -31.91 -10.91
N GLN A 92 -34.32 -32.06 -9.63
CA GLN A 92 -35.59 -31.59 -9.10
C GLN A 92 -35.73 -30.06 -9.22
N GLU A 93 -34.69 -29.31 -8.86
CA GLU A 93 -34.75 -27.85 -8.90
C GLU A 93 -34.77 -27.32 -10.33
N TRP A 94 -33.99 -27.90 -11.25
CA TRP A 94 -34.01 -27.54 -12.66
C TRP A 94 -35.34 -27.90 -13.31
N SER A 95 -35.91 -29.07 -12.99
CA SER A 95 -37.25 -29.49 -13.41
C SER A 95 -38.34 -28.52 -12.94
N ASN A 96 -38.29 -28.12 -11.67
CA ASN A 96 -39.23 -27.15 -11.11
C ASN A 96 -39.09 -25.78 -11.80
N LEU A 97 -37.86 -25.31 -12.00
CA LEU A 97 -37.59 -24.01 -12.61
C LEU A 97 -37.98 -23.97 -14.09
N ALA A 98 -37.77 -25.05 -14.82
CA ALA A 98 -38.13 -25.17 -16.23
C ALA A 98 -39.57 -25.63 -16.48
N ALA A 99 -40.30 -26.02 -15.43
CA ALA A 99 -41.62 -26.68 -15.49
C ALA A 99 -41.63 -27.94 -16.40
N LEU A 100 -40.64 -28.82 -16.21
CA LEU A 100 -40.45 -30.07 -16.99
C LEU A 100 -40.11 -31.27 -16.08
N ASP A 101 -40.83 -32.38 -16.20
CA ASP A 101 -40.75 -33.51 -15.25
C ASP A 101 -39.71 -34.60 -15.61
N ASP A 102 -38.99 -34.48 -16.74
CA ASP A 102 -38.16 -35.55 -17.32
C ASP A 102 -36.73 -35.15 -17.72
N LEU A 103 -36.16 -34.12 -17.08
CA LEU A 103 -34.82 -33.62 -17.42
C LEU A 103 -33.69 -34.58 -16.98
N GLY A 104 -32.73 -34.80 -17.88
CA GLY A 104 -31.48 -35.50 -17.58
C GLY A 104 -31.63 -36.98 -17.18
N PRO A 105 -32.33 -37.82 -17.98
CA PRO A 105 -32.46 -39.25 -17.69
C PRO A 105 -31.08 -39.91 -17.62
N GLY A 106 -30.83 -40.68 -16.55
CA GLY A 106 -29.57 -41.39 -16.33
C GLY A 106 -28.42 -40.52 -15.78
N LEU A 107 -28.63 -39.22 -15.56
CA LEU A 107 -27.69 -38.39 -14.81
C LEU A 107 -27.88 -38.58 -13.29
N PRO A 108 -26.87 -38.31 -12.45
CA PRO A 108 -27.06 -38.18 -11.00
C PRO A 108 -28.11 -37.13 -10.65
N ASP A 109 -28.78 -37.28 -9.50
CA ASP A 109 -29.81 -36.33 -9.07
C ASP A 109 -29.23 -34.94 -8.78
N GLU A 110 -28.02 -34.88 -8.21
CA GLU A 110 -27.35 -33.64 -7.84
C GLU A 110 -25.84 -33.69 -8.12
N ARG A 111 -25.27 -32.53 -8.47
CA ARG A 111 -23.82 -32.30 -8.54
C ARG A 111 -23.49 -30.85 -8.20
N PRO A 112 -22.47 -30.60 -7.34
CA PRO A 112 -22.00 -29.24 -7.08
C PRO A 112 -21.39 -28.63 -8.35
N GLY A 113 -21.47 -27.30 -8.47
CA GLY A 113 -20.78 -26.56 -9.52
C GLY A 113 -19.30 -26.32 -9.21
N CYS A 114 -18.66 -25.48 -10.02
CA CYS A 114 -17.33 -24.94 -9.78
C CYS A 114 -17.38 -23.41 -9.69
N GLY A 115 -16.46 -22.77 -8.96
CA GLY A 115 -16.38 -21.31 -8.89
C GLY A 115 -16.27 -20.66 -10.27
N SER A 116 -16.97 -19.54 -10.49
CA SER A 116 -16.92 -18.80 -11.75
C SER A 116 -15.54 -18.20 -11.99
N LEU A 117 -15.17 -18.01 -13.26
CA LEU A 117 -14.00 -17.19 -13.61
C LEU A 117 -14.11 -15.73 -13.12
N SER A 118 -15.33 -15.21 -12.97
CA SER A 118 -15.55 -13.84 -12.47
C SER A 118 -15.24 -13.64 -10.98
N GLU A 119 -15.13 -14.75 -10.23
CA GLU A 119 -14.79 -14.77 -8.80
C GLU A 119 -13.30 -15.10 -8.56
N GLU A 120 -12.50 -15.25 -9.61
CA GLU A 120 -11.07 -15.52 -9.45
C GLU A 120 -10.35 -14.32 -8.81
N PRO A 121 -9.34 -14.54 -7.95
CA PRO A 121 -8.63 -13.45 -7.28
C PRO A 121 -8.09 -12.39 -8.26
N GLY A 122 -8.47 -11.13 -8.04
CA GLY A 122 -8.08 -9.99 -8.88
C GLY A 122 -9.04 -9.66 -10.02
N TRP A 123 -10.09 -10.48 -10.27
CA TRP A 123 -11.09 -10.17 -11.29
C TRP A 123 -12.17 -9.20 -10.81
N ALA A 124 -12.50 -9.18 -9.52
CA ALA A 124 -13.59 -8.33 -9.02
C ALA A 124 -13.39 -6.85 -9.38
N GLU A 125 -12.21 -6.30 -9.14
CA GLU A 125 -11.89 -4.91 -9.48
C GLU A 125 -11.70 -4.68 -10.98
N GLU A 126 -11.21 -5.69 -11.70
CA GLU A 126 -11.05 -5.62 -13.15
C GLU A 126 -12.42 -5.59 -13.86
N LEU A 127 -13.36 -6.41 -13.41
CA LEU A 127 -14.73 -6.45 -13.94
C LEU A 127 -15.51 -5.22 -13.53
N GLN A 128 -15.36 -4.74 -12.29
CA GLN A 128 -15.92 -3.46 -11.86
C GLN A 128 -15.39 -2.31 -12.73
N ALA A 129 -14.08 -2.28 -13.00
CA ALA A 129 -13.44 -1.27 -13.83
C ALA A 129 -13.87 -1.29 -15.30
N ARG A 130 -14.17 -2.47 -15.85
CA ARG A 130 -14.52 -2.64 -17.26
C ARG A 130 -16.01 -2.47 -17.54
N HIS A 131 -16.84 -2.99 -16.65
CA HIS A 131 -18.27 -3.24 -16.91
C HIS A 131 -19.20 -2.59 -15.88
N GLY A 132 -18.67 -2.13 -14.75
CA GLY A 132 -19.43 -1.50 -13.67
C GLY A 132 -19.17 -0.01 -13.53
N GLU A 133 -19.86 0.61 -12.57
CA GLU A 133 -19.57 1.97 -12.15
C GLU A 133 -18.40 1.98 -11.17
N THR A 134 -17.33 2.71 -11.48
CA THR A 134 -16.15 2.76 -10.61
C THR A 134 -16.31 3.77 -9.47
N GLY A 135 -17.14 4.79 -9.67
CA GLY A 135 -17.25 5.92 -8.76
C GLY A 135 -15.97 6.77 -8.68
N LEU A 136 -14.98 6.58 -9.56
CA LEU A 136 -13.74 7.36 -9.53
C LEU A 136 -13.94 8.73 -10.21
N ASP A 137 -13.47 9.79 -9.56
CA ASP A 137 -13.56 11.17 -10.06
C ASP A 137 -12.39 11.57 -10.96
N ALA A 138 -11.23 10.93 -10.82
CA ALA A 138 -10.03 11.29 -11.56
C ALA A 138 -10.20 11.02 -13.06
N ALA A 139 -9.75 11.96 -13.89
CA ALA A 139 -9.82 11.84 -15.33
C ALA A 139 -9.01 10.63 -15.83
N THR A 140 -9.64 9.81 -16.67
CA THR A 140 -8.96 8.70 -17.34
C THR A 140 -8.18 9.20 -18.54
N VAL A 141 -6.95 8.70 -18.69
CA VAL A 141 -6.11 8.95 -19.87
C VAL A 141 -6.06 7.70 -20.73
N THR A 142 -6.69 7.78 -21.90
CA THR A 142 -6.69 6.71 -22.90
C THR A 142 -5.39 6.74 -23.69
N LEU A 143 -4.72 5.59 -23.78
CA LEU A 143 -3.54 5.39 -24.60
C LEU A 143 -3.94 4.87 -25.98
N GLN A 144 -3.26 5.36 -27.02
CA GLN A 144 -3.41 4.89 -28.40
C GLN A 144 -2.26 3.94 -28.74
N PHE A 145 -2.54 2.84 -29.43
CA PHE A 145 -1.45 1.99 -29.93
C PHE A 145 -0.58 2.79 -30.94
N PRO A 146 0.77 2.81 -30.83
CA PRO A 146 1.63 1.97 -29.99
C PRO A 146 2.26 2.71 -28.78
N GLU A 147 1.58 3.66 -28.15
CA GLU A 147 2.08 4.42 -27.00
C GLU A 147 2.49 3.50 -25.84
N ASP A 148 3.69 3.72 -25.30
CA ASP A 148 4.16 3.06 -24.09
C ASP A 148 3.65 3.83 -22.85
N PRO A 149 2.86 3.21 -21.96
CA PRO A 149 2.40 3.85 -20.74
C PRO A 149 3.55 4.40 -19.88
N PHE A 150 4.68 3.70 -19.78
CA PHE A 150 5.78 4.12 -18.92
C PHE A 150 6.41 5.43 -19.42
N GLU A 151 6.65 5.52 -20.73
CA GLU A 151 7.19 6.72 -21.37
C GLU A 151 6.20 7.89 -21.32
N ILE A 152 4.90 7.64 -21.51
CA ILE A 152 3.87 8.68 -21.40
C ILE A 152 3.83 9.27 -19.98
N MET A 153 3.92 8.43 -18.95
CA MET A 153 3.92 8.90 -17.57
C MET A 153 5.19 9.72 -17.26
N ASP A 154 6.34 9.36 -17.82
CA ASP A 154 7.58 10.16 -17.67
C ASP A 154 7.48 11.51 -18.40
N VAL A 155 7.10 11.51 -19.68
CA VAL A 155 6.97 12.72 -20.51
C VAL A 155 5.94 13.71 -19.94
N ARG A 156 4.86 13.21 -19.34
CA ARG A 156 3.87 14.06 -18.64
C ARG A 156 4.34 14.50 -17.25
N GLY A 157 5.51 14.09 -16.82
CA GLY A 157 6.11 14.42 -15.53
C GLY A 157 5.42 13.73 -14.37
N TRP A 158 4.74 12.61 -14.54
CA TRP A 158 4.10 11.91 -13.42
C TRP A 158 5.06 11.01 -12.61
N SER A 159 6.27 10.84 -13.12
CA SER A 159 7.38 10.11 -12.51
C SER A 159 8.35 11.04 -11.76
N ASP A 160 9.01 10.48 -10.74
CA ASP A 160 10.14 11.03 -10.01
C ASP A 160 11.50 10.69 -10.65
N GLY A 161 11.51 10.28 -11.93
CA GLY A 161 12.67 9.79 -12.68
C GLY A 161 12.83 8.25 -12.63
N LEU A 162 12.07 7.57 -11.78
CA LEU A 162 11.98 6.10 -11.75
C LEU A 162 10.69 5.64 -12.45
N PRO A 163 10.65 4.44 -13.06
CA PRO A 163 9.40 3.89 -13.58
C PRO A 163 8.29 3.89 -12.52
N VAL A 164 7.08 4.24 -12.93
CA VAL A 164 5.87 4.21 -12.09
C VAL A 164 4.91 3.16 -12.63
N VAL A 165 4.08 2.59 -11.76
CA VAL A 165 3.05 1.63 -12.19
C VAL A 165 1.84 2.41 -12.73
N PRO A 166 1.30 2.08 -13.92
CA PRO A 166 0.10 2.75 -14.42
C PRO A 166 -1.08 2.57 -13.44
N PRO A 167 -1.70 3.65 -12.94
CA PRO A 167 -2.80 3.58 -11.99
C PRO A 167 -4.12 3.29 -12.72
N THR A 168 -4.28 2.07 -13.22
CA THR A 168 -5.54 1.65 -13.86
C THR A 168 -6.69 1.68 -12.86
N PRO A 169 -7.94 1.90 -13.30
CA PRO A 169 -9.09 1.92 -12.39
C PRO A 169 -9.17 0.69 -11.48
N ALA A 170 -8.92 -0.52 -12.00
CA ALA A 170 -8.90 -1.74 -11.21
C ALA A 170 -7.86 -1.72 -10.06
N ARG A 171 -6.65 -1.19 -10.32
CA ARG A 171 -5.60 -1.08 -9.28
C ARG A 171 -5.96 -0.03 -8.23
N VAL A 172 -6.60 1.06 -8.64
CA VAL A 172 -7.07 2.10 -7.72
C VAL A 172 -8.21 1.57 -6.85
N LEU A 173 -9.20 0.90 -7.44
CA LEU A 173 -10.28 0.24 -6.69
C LEU A 173 -9.75 -0.79 -5.68
N ALA A 174 -8.76 -1.60 -6.07
CA ALA A 174 -8.13 -2.55 -5.16
C ALA A 174 -7.44 -1.85 -3.97
N MET A 175 -6.80 -0.70 -4.21
CA MET A 175 -6.19 0.12 -3.16
C MET A 175 -7.25 0.70 -2.21
N LEU A 176 -8.35 1.21 -2.76
CA LEU A 176 -9.44 1.83 -2.00
C LEU A 176 -10.18 0.83 -1.09
N ARG A 177 -10.21 -0.47 -1.43
CA ARG A 177 -10.79 -1.52 -0.59
C ARG A 177 -10.11 -1.69 0.77
N GLU A 178 -8.86 -1.26 0.90
CA GLU A 178 -8.10 -1.29 2.16
C GLU A 178 -8.29 0.00 2.97
N CYS A 179 -9.29 0.82 2.64
CA CYS A 179 -9.63 2.05 3.33
C CYS A 179 -11.14 2.10 3.61
N THR A 180 -11.51 2.60 4.79
CA THR A 180 -12.92 2.80 5.18
C THR A 180 -13.45 4.18 4.80
N LEU A 181 -12.56 5.14 4.49
CA LEU A 181 -12.94 6.47 4.05
C LEU A 181 -13.45 6.42 2.61
N ALA A 182 -14.42 7.29 2.31
CA ALA A 182 -14.89 7.45 0.95
C ALA A 182 -13.77 7.98 0.03
N HIS A 183 -13.78 7.56 -1.23
CA HIS A 183 -12.79 7.95 -2.25
C HIS A 183 -12.63 9.49 -2.41
N ASP A 184 -13.72 10.25 -2.24
CA ASP A 184 -13.80 11.71 -2.33
C ASP A 184 -13.47 12.43 -1.01
N HIS A 185 -13.26 11.69 0.09
CA HIS A 185 -12.88 12.27 1.37
C HIS A 185 -11.56 13.04 1.24
N VAL A 186 -11.55 14.30 1.68
CA VAL A 186 -10.39 15.19 1.63
C VAL A 186 -9.51 14.95 2.87
N LEU A 187 -8.29 14.46 2.64
CA LEU A 187 -7.26 14.23 3.67
C LEU A 187 -6.58 15.53 4.10
N GLY A 188 -6.51 16.51 3.22
CA GLY A 188 -5.90 17.82 3.51
C GLY A 188 -5.38 18.51 2.25
N SER A 189 -4.57 19.55 2.44
CA SER A 189 -4.01 20.37 1.38
C SER A 189 -2.52 20.07 1.21
N ILE A 190 -2.10 19.71 0.00
CA ILE A 190 -0.72 19.28 -0.25
C ILE A 190 0.14 20.49 -0.62
N PRO A 191 1.19 20.78 0.17
CA PRO A 191 2.17 21.80 -0.19
C PRO A 191 3.00 21.36 -1.42
N PRO A 192 3.56 22.31 -2.21
CA PRO A 192 3.47 23.76 -2.08
C PRO A 192 2.26 24.42 -2.74
N ALA A 193 1.60 23.77 -3.69
CA ALA A 193 0.49 24.37 -4.42
C ALA A 193 -0.80 24.55 -3.60
N GLY A 194 -0.92 23.85 -2.46
CA GLY A 194 -2.09 23.94 -1.58
C GLY A 194 -3.32 23.24 -2.17
N VAL A 195 -3.12 22.25 -3.04
CA VAL A 195 -4.20 21.51 -3.72
C VAL A 195 -4.78 20.45 -2.78
N GLU A 196 -6.10 20.30 -2.78
CA GLU A 196 -6.79 19.27 -2.00
C GLU A 196 -6.42 17.85 -2.45
N LEU A 197 -6.00 17.05 -1.48
CA LEU A 197 -5.76 15.62 -1.62
C LEU A 197 -6.98 14.84 -1.15
N THR A 198 -7.61 14.12 -2.06
CA THR A 198 -8.62 13.12 -1.74
C THR A 198 -7.99 11.75 -1.51
N VAL A 199 -8.72 10.83 -0.88
CA VAL A 199 -8.31 9.42 -0.73
C VAL A 199 -8.05 8.79 -2.10
N GLU A 200 -8.85 9.10 -3.12
CA GLU A 200 -8.64 8.63 -4.49
C GLU A 200 -7.27 9.09 -5.06
N LYS A 201 -6.93 10.38 -4.92
CA LYS A 201 -5.64 10.92 -5.38
C LYS A 201 -4.47 10.28 -4.62
N ALA A 202 -4.64 9.98 -3.34
CA ALA A 202 -3.65 9.25 -2.55
C ALA A 202 -3.49 7.81 -3.08
N ALA A 203 -4.60 7.12 -3.37
CA ALA A 203 -4.60 5.76 -3.91
C ALA A 203 -3.92 5.69 -5.28
N ILE A 204 -4.20 6.64 -6.18
CA ILE A 204 -3.57 6.75 -7.50
C ILE A 204 -2.04 6.84 -7.35
N ASN A 205 -1.54 7.74 -6.50
CA ASN A 205 -0.10 7.91 -6.31
C ASN A 205 0.55 6.74 -5.56
N ALA A 206 -0.17 6.09 -4.65
CA ALA A 206 0.29 4.87 -3.99
C ALA A 206 0.43 3.72 -5.02
N VAL A 207 -0.52 3.56 -5.94
CA VAL A 207 -0.39 2.60 -7.04
C VAL A 207 0.83 2.95 -7.88
N MET A 208 0.98 4.21 -8.29
CA MET A 208 2.11 4.67 -9.09
C MET A 208 3.47 4.42 -8.44
N ALA A 209 3.58 4.62 -7.12
CA ALA A 209 4.78 4.30 -6.35
C ALA A 209 5.11 2.81 -6.35
N GLY A 210 4.13 1.96 -6.64
CA GLY A 210 4.22 0.51 -6.61
C GLY A 210 3.75 -0.09 -5.30
N CYS A 211 2.97 0.62 -4.47
CA CYS A 211 2.41 0.05 -3.25
C CYS A 211 1.48 -1.14 -3.56
N ARG A 212 1.42 -2.10 -2.65
CA ARG A 212 0.33 -3.10 -2.62
C ARG A 212 -0.84 -2.50 -1.83
N PRO A 213 -2.09 -2.94 -2.09
CA PRO A 213 -3.27 -2.48 -1.34
C PRO A 213 -3.07 -2.48 0.18
N ALA A 214 -2.55 -3.58 0.74
CA ALA A 214 -2.32 -3.70 2.19
C ALA A 214 -1.35 -2.66 2.80
N TYR A 215 -0.62 -1.89 1.97
CA TYR A 215 0.28 -0.82 2.42
C TYR A 215 -0.46 0.51 2.58
N PHE A 216 -1.64 0.64 1.95
CA PHE A 216 -2.39 1.89 1.88
C PHE A 216 -2.74 2.50 3.24
N PRO A 217 -3.17 1.72 4.25
CA PRO A 217 -3.41 2.28 5.59
C PRO A 217 -2.17 2.99 6.18
N VAL A 218 -0.97 2.44 5.93
CA VAL A 218 0.29 3.04 6.39
C VAL A 218 0.60 4.33 5.63
N VAL A 219 0.30 4.37 4.32
CA VAL A 219 0.43 5.59 3.50
C VAL A 219 -0.51 6.68 4.01
N LEU A 220 -1.76 6.35 4.32
CA LEU A 220 -2.75 7.30 4.84
C LEU A 220 -2.34 7.86 6.21
N ALA A 221 -1.92 7.00 7.14
CA ALA A 221 -1.42 7.44 8.44
C ALA A 221 -0.17 8.33 8.31
N ALA A 222 0.72 8.01 7.35
CA ALA A 222 1.92 8.82 7.09
C ALA A 222 1.57 10.18 6.46
N LEU A 223 0.53 10.24 5.62
CA LEU A 223 0.00 11.49 5.09
C LEU A 223 -0.64 12.35 6.18
N ASP A 224 -1.45 11.76 7.07
CA ASP A 224 -2.02 12.48 8.22
C ASP A 224 -0.91 13.09 9.09
N ALA A 225 0.13 12.30 9.39
CA ALA A 225 1.28 12.77 10.13
C ALA A 225 2.08 13.86 9.38
N ALA A 226 2.25 13.74 8.05
CA ALA A 226 3.00 14.71 7.25
C ALA A 226 2.22 16.01 6.98
N LEU A 227 0.89 15.98 7.06
CA LEU A 227 0.02 17.15 6.92
C LEU A 227 -0.16 17.92 8.22
N ASP A 228 0.29 17.37 9.35
CA ASP A 228 0.36 18.07 10.61
C ASP A 228 1.26 19.32 10.49
N PRO A 229 0.79 20.52 10.90
CA PRO A 229 1.59 21.74 10.85
C PRO A 229 2.96 21.63 11.55
N ASP A 230 3.08 20.83 12.61
CA ASP A 230 4.33 20.64 13.35
C ASP A 230 5.39 19.93 12.50
N PHE A 231 5.00 19.10 11.52
CA PHE A 231 5.94 18.47 10.60
C PHE A 231 6.54 19.48 9.60
N ALA A 232 5.85 20.60 9.33
CA ALA A 232 6.31 21.67 8.46
C ALA A 232 6.69 21.23 7.03
N TRP A 233 5.93 20.33 6.41
CA TRP A 233 6.24 19.72 5.11
C TRP A 233 6.55 20.73 3.99
N GLN A 234 5.84 21.87 3.96
CA GLN A 234 6.12 22.97 3.03
C GLN A 234 7.57 23.47 3.12
N GLY A 235 8.09 23.59 4.34
CA GLY A 235 9.46 24.01 4.60
C GLY A 235 10.48 22.98 4.10
N LEU A 236 10.20 21.69 4.29
CA LEU A 236 11.04 20.60 3.76
C LEU A 236 11.12 20.67 2.23
N LEU A 237 10.00 20.88 1.54
CA LEU A 237 9.98 20.94 0.08
C LEU A 237 10.66 22.21 -0.46
N SER A 238 10.59 23.32 0.27
CA SER A 238 11.09 24.64 -0.18
C SER A 238 12.53 24.94 0.24
N THR A 239 13.17 24.07 1.03
CA THR A 239 14.51 24.29 1.57
C THR A 239 15.63 24.06 0.56
N THR A 240 16.74 24.78 0.71
CA THR A 240 17.98 24.51 -0.04
C THR A 240 18.82 23.38 0.56
N MET A 241 18.50 22.92 1.78
CA MET A 241 19.27 21.90 2.50
C MET A 241 19.08 20.47 1.99
N GLY A 242 18.15 20.23 1.06
CA GLY A 242 17.95 18.90 0.48
C GLY A 242 17.08 17.97 1.31
N ALA A 243 16.04 18.45 1.99
CA ALA A 243 15.23 17.62 2.87
C ALA A 243 14.34 16.63 2.11
N GLY A 244 14.23 15.41 2.62
CA GLY A 244 13.26 14.38 2.24
C GLY A 244 12.38 13.96 3.42
N VAL A 245 11.46 13.02 3.17
CA VAL A 245 10.56 12.45 4.19
C VAL A 245 10.96 11.02 4.50
N ALA A 246 11.23 10.75 5.78
CA ALA A 246 11.41 9.42 6.32
C ALA A 246 10.13 8.97 7.04
N VAL A 247 9.74 7.70 6.87
CA VAL A 247 8.59 7.06 7.51
C VAL A 247 9.10 5.87 8.32
N ILE A 248 8.95 5.96 9.65
CA ILE A 248 9.31 4.89 10.58
C ILE A 248 8.02 4.21 11.01
N VAL A 249 7.96 2.88 10.90
CA VAL A 249 6.73 2.11 11.13
C VAL A 249 6.93 1.15 12.30
N ASN A 250 5.92 1.09 13.16
CA ASN A 250 5.88 0.28 14.37
C ASN A 250 4.63 -0.60 14.42
N GLY A 251 4.71 -1.66 15.23
CA GLY A 251 3.60 -2.50 15.64
C GLY A 251 3.20 -3.61 14.65
N PRO A 252 2.06 -4.28 14.91
CA PRO A 252 1.63 -5.48 14.18
C PRO A 252 1.55 -5.33 12.65
N VAL A 253 1.29 -4.11 12.14
CA VAL A 253 1.23 -3.83 10.71
C VAL A 253 2.52 -4.21 9.98
N VAL A 254 3.68 -4.07 10.63
CA VAL A 254 4.99 -4.43 10.07
C VAL A 254 5.00 -5.87 9.57
N ARG A 255 4.57 -6.81 10.42
CA ARG A 255 4.49 -8.23 10.07
C ARG A 255 3.39 -8.50 9.04
N ARG A 256 2.24 -7.84 9.16
CA ARG A 256 1.11 -8.00 8.24
C ARG A 256 1.49 -7.67 6.79
N ILE A 257 2.25 -6.58 6.59
CA ILE A 257 2.64 -6.14 5.25
C ILE A 257 4.02 -6.65 4.81
N GLY A 258 4.72 -7.34 5.72
CA GLY A 258 6.07 -7.84 5.52
C GLY A 258 7.10 -6.72 5.38
N LEU A 259 6.96 -5.59 6.08
CA LEU A 259 7.91 -4.48 6.04
C LEU A 259 9.23 -4.88 6.71
N ASN A 260 10.37 -4.61 6.06
CA ASN A 260 11.68 -5.03 6.57
C ASN A 260 12.17 -4.11 7.70
N SER A 261 12.67 -4.72 8.77
CA SER A 261 13.42 -4.10 9.88
C SER A 261 14.88 -4.57 9.99
N GLY A 262 15.29 -5.59 9.20
CA GLY A 262 16.56 -6.29 9.37
C GLY A 262 17.67 -5.88 8.39
N PHE A 263 18.22 -6.85 7.66
CA PHE A 263 19.32 -6.61 6.71
C PHE A 263 18.98 -5.51 5.70
N ASN A 264 19.95 -4.61 5.44
CA ASN A 264 19.84 -3.55 4.44
C ASN A 264 18.59 -2.65 4.60
N VAL A 265 18.13 -2.46 5.84
CA VAL A 265 16.87 -1.76 6.18
C VAL A 265 16.80 -0.31 5.69
N LEU A 266 17.93 0.41 5.67
CA LEU A 266 18.01 1.80 5.17
C LEU A 266 18.41 1.89 3.68
N GLY A 267 18.59 0.75 3.01
CA GLY A 267 18.86 0.65 1.58
C GLY A 267 17.57 0.39 0.80
N HIS A 268 17.58 -0.62 -0.07
CA HIS A 268 16.37 -1.00 -0.83
C HIS A 268 15.34 -1.78 0.00
N GLY A 269 15.75 -2.39 1.12
CA GLY A 269 14.87 -3.21 1.97
C GLY A 269 14.04 -4.21 1.16
N ASN A 270 12.72 -4.00 1.13
CA ASN A 270 11.82 -4.69 0.22
C ASN A 270 10.79 -3.71 -0.40
N ARG A 271 9.81 -4.24 -1.13
CA ARG A 271 8.78 -3.44 -1.81
C ARG A 271 8.03 -2.48 -0.85
N ALA A 272 7.73 -2.87 0.38
CA ALA A 272 7.06 -1.96 1.33
C ALA A 272 7.99 -0.79 1.70
N ASN A 273 9.25 -1.07 2.04
CA ASN A 273 10.26 -0.04 2.34
C ASN A 273 10.47 0.93 1.18
N ALA A 274 10.51 0.42 -0.06
CA ALA A 274 10.79 1.23 -1.24
C ALA A 274 9.61 2.08 -1.73
N THR A 275 8.37 1.74 -1.36
CA THR A 275 7.18 2.33 -2.00
C THR A 275 6.35 3.23 -1.09
N ILE A 276 6.31 3.00 0.23
CA ILE A 276 5.47 3.78 1.15
C ILE A 276 5.89 5.25 1.19
N ALA A 277 7.16 5.54 1.48
CA ALA A 277 7.65 6.93 1.49
C ALA A 277 7.70 7.53 0.07
N ARG A 278 7.94 6.71 -0.96
CA ARG A 278 7.88 7.14 -2.37
C ARG A 278 6.47 7.59 -2.76
N ALA A 279 5.42 6.97 -2.22
CA ALA A 279 4.05 7.44 -2.44
C ALA A 279 3.85 8.88 -1.95
N LEU A 280 4.39 9.24 -0.78
CA LEU A 280 4.34 10.63 -0.27
C LEU A 280 5.10 11.58 -1.20
N VAL A 281 6.26 11.16 -1.73
CA VAL A 281 7.04 11.95 -2.70
C VAL A 281 6.24 12.18 -3.98
N LEU A 282 5.64 11.13 -4.56
CA LEU A 282 4.79 11.26 -5.75
C LEU A 282 3.56 12.13 -5.49
N ILE A 283 2.95 12.06 -4.31
CA ILE A 283 1.84 12.94 -3.92
C ILE A 283 2.28 14.41 -3.86
N ALA A 284 3.38 14.71 -3.18
CA ALA A 284 3.93 16.07 -3.14
C ALA A 284 4.24 16.59 -4.55
N MET A 285 4.69 15.71 -5.43
CA MET A 285 5.09 16.01 -6.78
C MET A 285 3.92 16.18 -7.76
N ASN A 286 2.94 15.28 -7.74
CA ASN A 286 1.82 15.23 -8.68
C ASN A 286 0.62 16.06 -8.22
N VAL A 287 0.40 16.19 -6.91
CA VAL A 287 -0.68 17.00 -6.32
C VAL A 287 -0.14 18.35 -5.87
N GLY A 288 0.97 18.35 -5.12
CA GLY A 288 1.58 19.58 -4.60
C GLY A 288 2.41 20.37 -5.61
N GLY A 289 2.84 19.75 -6.72
CA GLY A 289 3.72 20.38 -7.71
C GLY A 289 5.18 20.51 -7.26
N ALA A 290 5.64 19.72 -6.28
CA ALA A 290 7.03 19.68 -5.81
C ALA A 290 7.98 19.14 -6.90
N ARG A 291 8.74 20.02 -7.56
CA ARG A 291 9.64 19.64 -8.67
C ARG A 291 11.05 20.21 -8.51
N PRO A 292 12.12 19.44 -8.80
CA PRO A 292 13.48 19.95 -8.84
C PRO A 292 13.62 21.20 -9.71
N GLY A 293 14.23 22.26 -9.19
CA GLY A 293 14.43 23.53 -9.90
C GLY A 293 13.19 24.44 -9.96
N GLY A 294 12.00 23.88 -9.71
CA GLY A 294 10.76 24.59 -9.51
C GLY A 294 10.58 24.95 -8.05
N THR A 295 9.65 24.30 -7.39
CA THR A 295 9.34 24.51 -5.97
C THR A 295 10.24 23.73 -5.03
N ASP A 296 10.85 22.62 -5.48
CA ASP A 296 11.95 21.99 -4.78
C ASP A 296 13.23 22.81 -5.00
N ARG A 297 13.71 23.44 -3.93
CA ARG A 297 14.85 24.36 -3.95
C ARG A 297 16.16 23.74 -3.47
N SER A 298 16.21 22.43 -3.33
CA SER A 298 17.40 21.73 -2.83
C SER A 298 18.64 22.06 -3.66
N THR A 299 19.75 22.44 -3.01
CA THR A 299 21.00 22.77 -3.72
C THR A 299 21.67 21.53 -4.30
N GLN A 300 21.67 20.41 -3.56
CA GLN A 300 22.27 19.13 -3.99
C GLN A 300 21.30 17.95 -3.85
N GLY A 301 20.49 17.92 -2.79
CA GLY A 301 19.66 16.76 -2.45
C GLY A 301 20.48 15.56 -1.96
N HIS A 302 19.83 14.41 -1.81
CA HIS A 302 20.47 13.13 -1.47
C HIS A 302 19.63 11.95 -2.03
N PRO A 303 20.21 10.74 -2.19
CA PRO A 303 19.47 9.60 -2.78
C PRO A 303 18.16 9.24 -2.05
N GLY A 304 18.13 9.39 -0.72
CA GLY A 304 16.90 9.18 0.08
C GLY A 304 15.74 10.13 -0.22
N LYS A 305 15.88 11.15 -1.08
CA LYS A 305 14.76 12.03 -1.45
C LYS A 305 13.67 11.33 -2.28
N HIS A 306 13.94 10.16 -2.83
CA HIS A 306 12.90 9.26 -3.37
C HIS A 306 12.00 8.65 -2.28
N GLY A 307 12.31 8.90 -1.00
CA GLY A 307 11.61 8.38 0.16
C GLY A 307 12.48 7.38 0.93
N LEU A 308 12.39 7.42 2.26
CA LEU A 308 12.99 6.44 3.17
C LEU A 308 11.88 5.86 4.04
N CYS A 309 11.62 4.56 3.99
CA CYS A 309 10.66 3.91 4.88
C CYS A 309 11.26 2.66 5.48
N PHE A 310 11.12 2.51 6.80
CA PHE A 310 11.56 1.30 7.47
C PHE A 310 10.74 0.95 8.71
N ALA A 311 10.76 -0.33 9.07
CA ALA A 311 10.20 -0.80 10.32
C ALA A 311 11.26 -0.80 11.43
N GLU A 312 10.85 -0.47 12.64
CA GLU A 312 11.65 -0.76 13.82
C GLU A 312 11.65 -2.28 14.10
N ASP A 313 12.77 -2.80 14.59
CA ASP A 313 12.89 -4.17 15.06
C ASP A 313 12.37 -4.31 16.50
N GLU A 314 11.17 -4.88 16.61
CA GLU A 314 10.46 -5.15 17.86
C GLU A 314 10.62 -6.61 18.32
N SER A 315 11.61 -7.35 17.79
CA SER A 315 11.81 -8.76 18.15
C SER A 315 12.35 -8.98 19.55
N ASP A 316 13.04 -7.99 20.13
CA ASP A 316 13.55 -8.03 21.50
C ASP A 316 12.56 -7.31 22.45
N PRO A 317 11.90 -8.02 23.39
CA PRO A 317 10.95 -7.42 24.31
C PRO A 317 11.58 -6.45 25.32
N ALA A 318 12.92 -6.43 25.46
CA ALA A 318 13.60 -5.43 26.27
C ALA A 318 13.70 -4.05 25.59
N TRP A 319 13.44 -3.98 24.27
CA TRP A 319 13.46 -2.73 23.53
C TRP A 319 12.12 -2.00 23.65
N GLN A 320 12.16 -0.72 24.05
CA GLN A 320 10.99 0.16 23.98
C GLN A 320 10.93 0.86 22.63
N THR A 321 9.87 0.59 21.86
CA THR A 321 9.70 1.11 20.51
C THR A 321 9.56 2.64 20.47
N LEU A 322 9.86 3.23 19.31
CA LEU A 322 9.67 4.65 19.03
C LEU A 322 8.22 5.05 19.24
N ALA A 323 7.26 4.28 18.73
CA ALA A 323 5.84 4.54 18.93
C ALA A 323 5.46 4.63 20.41
N VAL A 324 5.87 3.66 21.24
CA VAL A 324 5.58 3.64 22.68
C VAL A 324 6.24 4.81 23.39
N SER A 325 7.51 5.11 23.08
CA SER A 325 8.20 6.27 23.65
C SER A 325 7.54 7.61 23.31
N ARG A 326 6.76 7.64 22.22
CA ARG A 326 6.03 8.81 21.72
C ARG A 326 4.54 8.79 22.08
N GLY A 327 4.15 7.93 23.03
CA GLY A 327 2.83 7.94 23.66
C GLY A 327 1.78 7.05 22.99
N ILE A 328 2.16 6.23 22.01
CA ILE A 328 1.27 5.21 21.45
C ILE A 328 1.20 4.00 22.40
N GLU A 329 0.00 3.44 22.58
CA GLU A 329 -0.19 2.25 23.40
C GLU A 329 0.58 1.04 22.83
N GLU A 330 1.18 0.23 23.71
CA GLU A 330 1.88 -0.98 23.32
C GLU A 330 0.97 -1.94 22.53
N GLY A 331 1.49 -2.53 21.46
CA GLY A 331 0.73 -3.43 20.59
C GLY A 331 -0.11 -2.73 19.52
N ARG A 332 -0.19 -1.39 19.51
CA ARG A 332 -0.79 -0.62 18.41
C ARG A 332 0.20 -0.42 17.27
N SER A 333 -0.32 -0.29 16.05
CA SER A 333 0.49 0.06 14.88
C SER A 333 0.57 1.58 14.75
N ALA A 334 1.74 2.10 14.39
CA ALA A 334 1.93 3.53 14.24
C ALA A 334 2.97 3.86 13.17
N VAL A 335 2.93 5.10 12.69
CA VAL A 335 3.97 5.71 11.87
C VAL A 335 4.52 6.94 12.55
N THR A 336 5.83 7.18 12.39
CA THR A 336 6.47 8.46 12.71
C THR A 336 7.08 9.03 11.43
N VAL A 337 6.73 10.27 11.08
CA VAL A 337 7.34 10.98 9.95
C VAL A 337 8.49 11.86 10.45
N PHE A 338 9.59 11.90 9.70
CA PHE A 338 10.79 12.66 10.05
C PHE A 338 11.39 13.33 8.81
N GLY A 339 11.63 14.64 8.89
CA GLY A 339 12.29 15.39 7.83
C GLY A 339 13.80 15.17 7.90
N PHE A 340 14.42 14.62 6.86
CA PHE A 340 15.83 14.22 6.90
C PHE A 340 16.64 14.75 5.71
N CYS A 341 17.97 14.85 5.87
CA CYS A 341 18.91 15.40 4.89
C CYS A 341 20.05 14.44 4.52
N GLY A 342 19.99 13.19 4.99
CA GLY A 342 20.94 12.14 4.61
C GLY A 342 21.20 11.14 5.72
N THR A 343 21.94 10.08 5.38
CA THR A 343 22.37 9.02 6.30
C THR A 343 23.89 9.02 6.42
N SER A 344 24.38 8.61 7.58
CA SER A 344 25.81 8.43 7.84
C SER A 344 26.02 7.18 8.68
N ILE A 345 26.76 6.22 8.12
CA ILE A 345 27.11 4.99 8.82
C ILE A 345 28.19 5.32 9.84
N MET A 346 27.93 4.92 11.08
CA MET A 346 28.87 4.91 12.18
C MET A 346 29.42 3.50 12.34
N ASN A 347 30.73 3.39 12.55
CA ASN A 347 31.43 2.14 12.83
C ASN A 347 32.20 2.27 14.15
N ASP A 348 32.02 1.30 15.05
CA ASP A 348 32.91 1.10 16.19
C ASP A 348 33.15 -0.39 16.49
N GLU A 349 34.15 -0.96 15.82
CA GLU A 349 34.53 -2.37 16.01
C GLU A 349 35.23 -2.65 17.35
N THR A 350 35.49 -1.63 18.16
CA THR A 350 36.34 -1.71 19.37
C THR A 350 35.56 -1.59 20.67
N ALA A 351 34.42 -0.90 20.68
CA ALA A 351 33.59 -0.75 21.86
C ALA A 351 33.09 -2.11 22.37
N ARG A 352 33.20 -2.32 23.69
CA ARG A 352 32.74 -3.56 24.37
C ARG A 352 31.79 -3.29 25.51
N THR A 353 31.68 -2.03 25.94
CA THR A 353 30.76 -1.58 27.00
C THR A 353 29.78 -0.55 26.44
N ALA A 354 28.64 -0.39 27.10
CA ALA A 354 27.69 0.66 26.75
C ALA A 354 28.29 2.07 26.89
N GLU A 355 29.15 2.27 27.90
CA GLU A 355 29.86 3.52 28.13
C GLU A 355 30.80 3.88 26.97
N ASP A 356 31.56 2.91 26.44
CA ASP A 356 32.42 3.11 25.26
C ASP A 356 31.59 3.49 24.03
N LEU A 357 30.46 2.79 23.82
CA LEU A 357 29.55 3.09 22.70
C LEU A 357 28.97 4.50 22.81
N VAL A 358 28.56 4.94 24.00
CA VAL A 358 28.05 6.31 24.20
C VAL A 358 29.10 7.34 23.83
N VAL A 359 30.37 7.15 24.22
CA VAL A 359 31.45 8.08 23.86
C VAL A 359 31.62 8.15 22.34
N SER A 360 31.59 7.01 21.67
CA SER A 360 31.75 6.91 20.21
C SER A 360 30.57 7.51 19.45
N LEU A 361 29.35 7.19 19.87
CA LEU A 361 28.10 7.73 19.33
C LEU A 361 28.03 9.24 19.53
N ALA A 362 28.33 9.74 20.73
CA ALA A 362 28.29 11.16 21.04
C ALA A 362 29.23 11.95 20.12
N ARG A 363 30.47 11.49 19.92
CA ARG A 363 31.42 12.13 18.99
C ARG A 363 30.92 12.13 17.54
N SER A 364 30.26 11.06 17.12
CA SER A 364 29.69 10.95 15.77
C SER A 364 28.50 11.90 15.60
N LEU A 365 27.64 12.02 16.61
CA LEU A 365 26.53 12.99 16.65
C LEU A 365 27.06 14.43 16.63
N GLU A 366 28.13 14.72 17.36
CA GLU A 366 28.81 16.02 17.36
C GLU A 366 29.29 16.44 15.96
N ALA A 367 29.84 15.49 15.20
CA ALA A 367 30.33 15.74 13.84
C ALA A 367 29.22 16.09 12.84
N MET A 368 27.97 15.68 13.09
CA MET A 368 26.83 15.97 12.21
C MET A 368 26.31 17.41 12.34
N CYS A 369 26.74 18.14 13.37
CA CYS A 369 26.29 19.51 13.62
C CYS A 369 27.30 20.54 13.10
N GLN A 370 26.79 21.64 12.52
CA GLN A 370 27.63 22.74 12.06
C GLN A 370 28.22 23.50 13.25
N ILE A 371 29.51 23.27 13.52
CA ILE A 371 30.24 23.78 14.69
C ILE A 371 30.15 25.33 14.82
N ARG A 372 30.07 26.05 13.70
CA ARG A 372 29.96 27.51 13.68
C ARG A 372 28.54 28.05 13.89
N SER A 373 27.51 27.22 13.76
CA SER A 373 26.10 27.60 13.90
C SER A 373 25.55 27.29 15.30
N SER A 374 26.26 27.73 16.35
CA SER A 374 25.84 27.61 17.76
C SER A 374 25.57 26.17 18.26
N ARG A 375 26.10 25.14 17.59
CA ARG A 375 25.87 23.70 17.90
C ARG A 375 24.39 23.28 17.95
N ARG A 376 23.47 24.11 17.47
CA ARG A 376 22.07 23.69 17.31
C ARG A 376 22.02 22.74 16.12
N GLY A 377 21.87 21.45 16.41
CA GLY A 377 21.49 20.47 15.40
C GLY A 377 20.06 20.73 14.95
N GLY A 378 19.73 20.33 13.73
CA GLY A 378 18.35 19.94 13.45
C GLY A 378 18.02 18.67 14.25
N GLY A 379 16.83 18.12 14.06
CA GLY A 379 16.51 16.80 14.63
C GLY A 379 17.55 15.76 14.18
N ILE A 380 17.76 14.72 14.95
CA ILE A 380 18.58 13.56 14.59
C ILE A 380 17.77 12.30 14.88
N LEU A 381 17.86 11.34 13.96
CA LEU A 381 17.38 9.99 14.17
C LEU A 381 18.57 9.02 14.19
N LEU A 382 18.81 8.42 15.36
CA LEU A 382 19.81 7.38 15.56
C LEU A 382 19.15 6.00 15.36
N VAL A 383 19.62 5.25 14.38
CA VAL A 383 19.23 3.86 14.13
C VAL A 383 20.32 2.95 14.69
N ILE A 384 20.06 2.40 15.88
CA ILE A 384 20.91 1.42 16.54
C ILE A 384 20.71 0.07 15.85
N ALA A 385 21.78 -0.56 15.37
CA ALA A 385 21.72 -1.91 14.81
C ALA A 385 21.96 -2.99 15.87
N GLY A 386 21.72 -4.25 15.49
CA GLY A 386 21.61 -5.37 16.42
C GLY A 386 22.81 -5.58 17.34
N GLU A 387 24.05 -5.40 16.86
CA GLU A 387 25.24 -5.58 17.71
C GLU A 387 25.44 -4.45 18.72
N PHE A 388 25.10 -3.21 18.37
CA PHE A 388 25.13 -2.10 19.34
C PHE A 388 24.04 -2.26 20.38
N TRP A 389 22.83 -2.64 19.95
CA TRP A 389 21.74 -2.95 20.88
C TRP A 389 22.14 -4.09 21.83
N ARG A 390 22.77 -5.16 21.33
CA ARG A 390 23.26 -6.26 22.15
C ARG A 390 24.19 -5.79 23.28
N ILE A 391 25.14 -4.90 22.99
CA ILE A 391 26.07 -4.34 23.99
C ILE A 391 25.31 -3.52 25.05
N PHE A 392 24.38 -2.66 24.65
CA PHE A 392 23.55 -1.90 25.59
C PHE A 392 22.72 -2.81 26.49
N ARG A 393 22.05 -3.78 25.88
CA ARG A 393 21.20 -4.75 26.57
C ARG A 393 21.97 -5.60 27.57
N GLU A 394 23.13 -6.15 27.18
CA GLU A 394 24.00 -6.93 28.07
C GLU A 394 24.56 -6.09 29.23
N SER A 395 24.69 -4.78 29.03
CA SER A 395 25.06 -3.81 30.08
C SER A 395 23.86 -3.40 30.96
N GLY A 396 22.66 -3.91 30.69
CA GLY A 396 21.42 -3.57 31.41
C GLY A 396 20.87 -2.17 31.09
N TRP A 397 21.19 -1.61 29.93
CA TRP A 397 20.71 -0.30 29.51
C TRP A 397 19.37 -0.41 28.78
N ASN A 398 18.47 0.51 29.10
CA ASN A 398 17.21 0.72 28.38
C ASN A 398 17.29 1.99 27.53
N ARG A 399 16.28 2.21 26.69
CA ARG A 399 16.15 3.39 25.84
C ARG A 399 16.38 4.71 26.60
N ALA A 400 15.68 4.92 27.71
CA ALA A 400 15.77 6.16 28.48
C ALA A 400 17.19 6.45 28.99
N ARG A 401 17.92 5.42 29.42
CA ARG A 401 19.33 5.54 29.83
C ARG A 401 20.23 5.87 28.64
N ILE A 402 20.01 5.24 27.48
CA ILE A 402 20.77 5.53 26.25
C ILE A 402 20.56 7.00 25.84
N GLU A 403 19.32 7.44 25.75
CA GLU A 403 18.96 8.82 25.36
C GLU A 403 19.56 9.85 26.33
N THR A 404 19.42 9.62 27.65
CA THR A 404 19.99 10.50 28.69
C THR A 404 21.52 10.57 28.56
N ALA A 405 22.19 9.43 28.44
CA ALA A 405 23.64 9.39 28.36
C ALA A 405 24.19 10.06 27.09
N LEU A 406 23.50 9.92 25.95
CA LEU A 406 23.87 10.62 24.72
C LEU A 406 23.63 12.13 24.84
N HIS A 407 22.55 12.54 25.50
CA HIS A 407 22.28 13.96 25.75
C HIS A 407 23.37 14.59 26.63
N ASP A 408 23.73 13.92 27.72
CA ASP A 408 24.80 14.35 28.62
C ASP A 408 26.16 14.38 27.92
N ALA A 409 26.48 13.34 27.14
CA ALA A 409 27.77 13.22 26.45
C ALA A 409 27.96 14.20 25.29
N THR A 410 26.86 14.73 24.73
CA THR A 410 26.88 15.74 23.65
C THR A 410 26.72 17.17 24.15
N ALA A 411 26.50 17.37 25.45
CA ALA A 411 26.46 18.70 26.05
C ALA A 411 27.84 19.39 25.91
N GLY A 412 27.86 20.65 25.47
CA GLY A 412 29.13 21.37 25.22
C GLY A 412 30.02 21.54 26.48
N PRO A 413 31.26 22.05 26.33
CA PRO A 413 32.21 22.18 27.44
C PRO A 413 31.58 22.82 28.69
N GLY A 414 31.55 22.09 29.80
CA GLY A 414 30.94 22.51 31.06
C GLY A 414 29.42 22.31 31.18
N GLY A 415 28.78 21.58 30.26
CA GLY A 415 27.36 21.17 30.34
C GLY A 415 26.33 22.28 30.11
N LYS A 416 26.75 23.47 29.66
CA LYS A 416 25.90 24.68 29.69
C LYS A 416 24.98 24.87 28.48
N THR A 417 25.23 24.19 27.37
CA THR A 417 24.38 24.28 26.17
C THR A 417 24.12 22.88 25.63
N PRO A 418 22.87 22.37 25.73
CA PRO A 418 22.52 21.07 25.17
C PRO A 418 22.59 21.11 23.64
N MET A 419 23.10 20.03 23.04
CA MET A 419 23.12 19.86 21.58
C MET A 419 21.70 19.68 21.02
N PHE A 420 20.86 18.95 21.75
CA PHE A 420 19.49 18.59 21.37
C PHE A 420 18.48 19.29 22.28
N GLY A 421 17.48 19.93 21.68
CA GLY A 421 16.27 20.30 22.41
C GLY A 421 15.43 19.07 22.78
N PRO A 422 14.38 19.24 23.60
CA PRO A 422 13.42 18.17 23.86
C PRO A 422 12.82 17.65 22.55
N GLY A 423 12.92 16.34 22.30
CA GLY A 423 12.39 15.69 21.09
C GLY A 423 13.30 15.76 19.85
N ASP A 424 14.46 16.43 19.92
CA ASP A 424 15.38 16.54 18.78
C ASP A 424 16.22 15.29 18.54
N LEU A 425 16.38 14.40 19.53
CA LEU A 425 17.03 13.11 19.37
C LEU A 425 15.99 12.00 19.39
N LEU A 426 15.80 11.34 18.24
CA LEU A 426 15.05 10.11 18.13
C LEU A 426 16.01 8.92 18.12
N VAL A 427 15.66 7.87 18.85
CA VAL A 427 16.38 6.60 18.83
C VAL A 427 15.44 5.49 18.38
N THR A 428 15.90 4.69 17.42
CA THR A 428 15.23 3.49 16.91
C THR A 428 16.18 2.31 16.88
N HIS A 429 15.66 1.09 16.95
CA HIS A 429 16.41 -0.13 16.74
C HIS A 429 16.03 -0.77 15.40
N ALA A 430 16.97 -0.93 14.48
CA ALA A 430 16.75 -1.62 13.21
C ALA A 430 18.10 -1.99 12.57
N GLY A 431 18.11 -3.03 11.73
CA GLY A 431 19.30 -3.51 11.06
C GLY A 431 19.62 -4.96 11.42
N SER A 432 20.64 -5.53 10.79
CA SER A 432 21.09 -6.88 11.11
C SER A 432 21.88 -6.94 12.42
N HIS A 433 21.93 -8.13 13.02
CA HIS A 433 22.83 -8.47 14.14
C HIS A 433 24.25 -8.83 13.67
N ALA A 434 24.72 -8.19 12.61
CA ALA A 434 26.01 -8.46 12.01
C ALA A 434 26.76 -7.15 11.77
N GLY A 435 27.98 -7.08 12.29
CA GLY A 435 28.84 -5.91 12.21
C GLY A 435 28.53 -4.86 13.28
N LEU A 436 29.58 -4.17 13.74
CA LEU A 436 29.50 -3.14 14.77
C LEU A 436 29.25 -1.77 14.12
N PHE A 437 28.08 -1.66 13.49
CA PHE A 437 27.64 -0.47 12.77
C PHE A 437 26.32 0.05 13.33
N SER A 438 26.08 1.35 13.18
CA SER A 438 24.77 1.98 13.35
C SER A 438 24.67 3.18 12.43
N THR A 439 23.49 3.75 12.26
CA THR A 439 23.31 4.87 11.32
C THR A 439 22.77 6.10 12.02
N ILE A 440 23.38 7.24 11.73
CA ILE A 440 22.84 8.55 12.08
C ILE A 440 22.13 9.11 10.85
N ILE A 441 20.87 9.50 11.02
CA ILE A 441 20.08 10.18 10.01
C ILE A 441 19.97 11.65 10.42
N GLN A 442 20.54 12.54 9.61
CA GLN A 442 20.51 13.97 9.87
C GLN A 442 19.11 14.51 9.58
N GLY A 443 18.52 15.26 10.49
CA GLY A 443 17.23 15.92 10.29
C GLY A 443 17.35 17.26 9.58
N TRP A 444 16.21 17.71 9.07
CA TRP A 444 16.00 19.11 8.70
C TRP A 444 15.69 19.93 9.97
N GLY A 445 15.97 21.24 9.94
CA GLY A 445 16.01 22.10 11.15
C GLY A 445 14.85 21.87 12.13
N SER A 446 15.09 22.01 13.44
CA SER A 446 14.14 21.68 14.51
C SER A 446 13.67 22.88 15.33
N GLY A 447 12.72 22.65 16.25
CA GLY A 447 12.16 23.65 17.15
C GLY A 447 11.03 24.49 16.53
N PRO A 448 10.65 25.63 17.16
CA PRO A 448 9.45 26.40 16.79
C PRO A 448 9.43 26.96 15.35
N ALA A 449 10.58 26.98 14.67
CA ALA A 449 10.72 27.44 13.30
C ALA A 449 11.15 26.30 12.34
N GLY A 450 11.21 25.07 12.83
CA GLY A 450 11.65 23.87 12.11
C GLY A 450 10.57 22.80 12.03
N SER A 451 10.97 21.61 11.59
CA SER A 451 10.13 20.41 11.57
C SER A 451 10.26 19.63 12.87
N GLN A 452 9.13 19.16 13.36
CA GLN A 452 9.07 18.21 14.46
C GLN A 452 8.62 16.85 13.93
N PRO A 453 9.18 15.74 14.43
CA PRO A 453 8.66 14.42 14.10
C PRO A 453 7.22 14.30 14.60
N VAL A 454 6.33 13.76 13.77
CA VAL A 454 4.91 13.56 14.11
C VAL A 454 4.60 12.07 14.07
N THR A 455 3.89 11.59 15.10
CA THR A 455 3.47 10.19 15.21
C THR A 455 1.96 10.09 15.13
N ARG A 456 1.48 9.10 14.37
CA ARG A 456 0.07 8.76 14.22
C ARG A 456 -0.12 7.26 14.30
N GLU A 457 -1.23 6.83 14.89
CA GLU A 457 -1.64 5.44 14.81
C GLU A 457 -2.03 5.07 13.38
N VAL A 458 -1.82 3.82 13.02
CA VAL A 458 -2.34 3.25 11.77
C VAL A 458 -3.71 2.65 12.08
N GLU A 459 -4.76 3.33 11.64
CA GLU A 459 -6.11 2.76 11.63
C GLU A 459 -6.20 1.69 10.54
N THR A 460 -6.79 0.53 10.87
CA THR A 460 -6.83 -0.64 9.98
C THR A 460 -8.23 -1.18 9.82
#